data_AF-A0A1V3C0Y7-F1
#
_entry.id   AF-A0A1V3C0Y7-F1
#
_cell.length_a   1.000
_cell.length_b   1.000
_cell.length_c   1.000
_cell.angle_alpha   90.00
_cell.angle_beta   90.00
_cell.angle_gamma   90.00
#
_symmetry.space_group_name_H-M   'P 1'
#
loop_
_entity.id
_entity.type
_entity.pdbx_description
1 polymer ?
#
loop_
_entity_poly.entity_id
_entity_poly.type
_entity_poly.pdbx_seq_one_letter_code
_entity_poly.pdbx_strand_id
1 'polypeptide(L)'
;MQKKTLYRVTLTVIAAPVLAFGAPAVASADAYYESETSGAGPHGAFNHEVESSAGDGEAWFEESWDYAGKDGSYSSSTESGAD
;
A
#
# COMPACT_ATOMS: atom_id res chain seq x y z
N MET A 1 -8.05 -45.06 13.65
CA MET A 1 -7.83 -43.88 12.77
C MET A 1 -7.46 -42.66 13.62
N GLN A 2 -6.20 -42.50 14.05
CA GLN A 2 -5.83 -41.37 14.93
C GLN A 2 -4.52 -40.64 14.58
N LYS A 3 -3.63 -41.23 13.76
CA LYS A 3 -2.34 -40.59 13.41
C LYS A 3 -2.46 -39.48 12.36
N LYS A 4 -3.45 -39.56 11.46
CA LYS A 4 -3.65 -38.60 10.36
C LYS A 4 -4.24 -37.26 10.80
N THR A 5 -5.06 -37.25 11.85
CA THR A 5 -5.70 -36.02 12.35
C THR A 5 -4.73 -35.17 13.15
N LEU A 6 -3.86 -35.81 13.95
CA LEU A 6 -2.86 -35.11 14.75
C LEU A 6 -1.84 -34.38 13.88
N TYR A 7 -1.38 -35.01 12.79
CA TYR A 7 -0.40 -34.42 11.87
C TYR A 7 -0.91 -33.17 11.15
N ARG A 8 -2.22 -33.10 10.87
CA ARG A 8 -2.84 -31.94 10.23
C ARG A 8 -2.91 -30.73 11.16
N VAL A 9 -3.20 -30.95 12.44
CA VAL A 9 -3.25 -29.89 13.44
C VAL A 9 -1.86 -29.31 13.69
N THR A 10 -0.82 -30.15 13.77
CA THR A 10 0.56 -29.69 13.99
C THR A 10 1.10 -28.85 12.83
N LEU A 11 0.78 -29.21 11.58
CA LEU A 11 1.19 -28.42 10.41
C LEU A 11 0.53 -27.03 10.38
N THR A 12 -0.75 -26.93 10.75
CA THR A 12 -1.47 -25.65 10.77
C THR A 12 -0.96 -24.72 11.86
N VAL A 13 -0.57 -25.26 13.03
CA VAL A 13 -0.04 -24.47 14.16
C VAL A 13 1.34 -23.86 13.86
N ILE A 14 2.11 -24.45 12.94
CA ILE A 14 3.43 -23.91 12.53
C ILE A 14 3.29 -23.00 11.30
N ALA A 15 2.44 -23.35 10.34
CA ALA A 15 2.26 -22.54 9.14
C ALA A 15 1.54 -21.21 9.42
N ALA A 16 0.61 -21.17 10.38
CA ALA A 16 -0.12 -19.96 10.73
C ALA A 16 0.79 -18.82 11.25
N PRO A 17 1.72 -19.03 12.20
CA PRO A 17 2.66 -18.00 12.59
C PRO A 17 3.67 -17.67 11.48
N VAL A 18 4.05 -18.62 10.61
CA VAL A 18 4.94 -18.29 9.48
C VAL A 18 4.24 -17.45 8.41
N LEU A 19 2.92 -17.56 8.21
CA LEU A 19 2.16 -16.64 7.35
C LEU A 19 1.83 -15.32 8.05
N ALA A 20 1.53 -15.36 9.36
CA ALA A 20 1.21 -14.17 10.15
C ALA A 20 2.44 -13.31 10.49
N PHE A 21 3.61 -13.92 10.67
CA PHE A 21 4.89 -13.24 10.93
C PHE A 21 5.87 -13.26 9.74
N GLY A 22 5.62 -14.08 8.71
CA GLY A 22 6.40 -14.01 7.46
C GLY A 22 5.95 -12.90 6.51
N ALA A 23 4.70 -12.43 6.62
CA ALA A 23 4.24 -11.23 5.92
C ALA A 23 4.96 -9.94 6.38
N PRO A 24 5.13 -9.66 7.70
CA PRO A 24 5.87 -8.48 8.13
C PRO A 24 7.38 -8.61 7.92
N ALA A 25 7.93 -9.79 7.64
CA ALA A 25 9.33 -9.94 7.26
C ALA A 25 9.64 -9.38 5.85
N VAL A 26 8.62 -9.15 5.02
CA VAL A 26 8.76 -8.41 3.76
C VAL A 26 8.75 -6.89 4.00
N ALA A 27 8.25 -6.42 5.14
CA ALA A 27 8.31 -5.02 5.57
C ALA A 27 9.66 -4.65 6.21
N SER A 28 10.68 -5.53 6.13
CA SER A 28 12.08 -5.23 6.50
C SER A 28 12.97 -4.98 5.29
N ALA A 29 12.36 -4.68 4.14
CA ALA A 29 13.01 -4.05 3.02
C ALA A 29 12.29 -2.71 2.82
N ASP A 30 13.07 -1.67 2.53
CA ASP A 30 12.57 -0.39 2.05
C ASP A 30 11.36 -0.61 1.12
N ALA A 31 10.19 -0.16 1.56
CA ALA A 31 8.92 -0.41 0.91
C ALA A 31 8.51 0.86 0.16
N TYR A 32 8.75 0.86 -1.15
CA TYR A 32 8.34 1.92 -2.06
C TYR A 32 7.11 1.52 -2.88
N TYR A 33 6.09 2.37 -2.85
CA TYR A 33 4.91 2.25 -3.69
C TYR A 33 4.56 3.61 -4.29
N GLU A 34 4.44 3.64 -5.61
CA GLU A 34 4.04 4.80 -6.40
C GLU A 34 2.94 4.35 -7.36
N SER A 35 1.89 5.16 -7.47
CA SER A 35 0.79 4.96 -8.41
C SER A 35 0.31 6.30 -8.92
N GLU A 36 0.47 6.55 -10.21
CA GLU A 36 -0.08 7.70 -10.90
C GLU A 36 -1.26 7.27 -11.78
N THR A 37 -2.33 8.07 -11.78
CA THR A 37 -3.43 7.95 -12.74
C THR A 37 -3.80 9.32 -13.26
N SER A 38 -3.59 9.52 -14.56
CA SER A 38 -3.95 10.74 -15.26
C SER A 38 -4.92 10.48 -16.40
N GLY A 39 -5.68 11.51 -16.75
CA GLY A 39 -6.60 11.45 -17.87
C GLY A 39 -7.01 12.82 -18.36
N ALA A 40 -7.20 12.95 -19.67
CA ALA A 40 -7.66 14.19 -20.29
C ALA A 40 -8.82 13.92 -21.25
N GLY A 41 -9.82 14.80 -21.24
CA GLY A 41 -11.01 14.69 -22.05
C GLY A 41 -11.64 16.05 -22.37
N PRO A 42 -12.79 16.04 -23.08
CA PRO A 42 -13.48 17.26 -23.50
C PRO A 42 -13.90 18.19 -22.36
N HIS A 43 -14.00 17.64 -21.14
CA HIS A 43 -14.43 18.34 -19.95
C HIS A 43 -13.28 18.76 -19.02
N GLY A 44 -12.03 18.46 -19.37
CA GLY A 44 -10.87 18.79 -18.56
C GLY A 44 -9.87 17.65 -18.45
N ALA A 45 -8.82 17.88 -17.66
CA ALA A 45 -7.82 16.89 -17.29
C ALA A 45 -7.83 16.66 -15.78
N PHE A 46 -7.45 15.46 -15.37
CA PHE A 46 -7.23 15.13 -13.97
C PHE A 46 -5.91 14.39 -13.80
N ASN A 47 -5.32 14.52 -12.63
CA ASN A 47 -4.18 13.76 -12.15
C ASN A 47 -4.46 13.27 -10.73
N HIS A 48 -4.00 12.06 -10.43
CA HIS A 48 -4.03 11.49 -9.10
C HIS A 48 -2.73 10.72 -8.89
N GLU A 49 -1.96 11.11 -7.88
CA GLU A 49 -0.71 10.45 -7.53
C GLU A 49 -0.80 9.97 -6.08
N VAL A 50 -0.34 8.75 -5.85
CA VAL A 50 -0.19 8.17 -4.51
C VAL A 50 1.24 7.65 -4.42
N GLU A 51 1.95 8.11 -3.41
CA GLU A 51 3.35 7.80 -3.21
C GLU A 51 3.56 7.45 -1.72
N SER A 52 4.30 6.37 -1.45
CA SER A 52 4.55 5.91 -0.08
C SER A 52 5.86 5.17 0.08
N SER A 53 6.66 5.65 1.04
CA SER A 53 7.85 5.11 1.68
C SER A 53 7.63 4.37 2.99
N ALA A 54 8.30 3.24 3.23
CA ALA A 54 8.73 2.88 4.58
C ALA A 54 10.15 2.29 4.56
N GLY A 55 11.10 2.94 5.22
CA GLY A 55 12.52 2.59 5.18
C GLY A 55 13.29 3.23 6.33
N ASP A 56 14.36 2.57 6.80
CA ASP A 56 15.29 3.12 7.80
C ASP A 56 14.67 3.67 9.12
N GLY A 57 13.47 3.22 9.47
CA GLY A 57 12.73 3.67 10.67
C GLY A 57 11.74 4.80 10.40
N GLU A 58 11.78 5.37 9.20
CA GLU A 58 10.93 6.43 8.72
C GLU A 58 9.83 5.86 7.81
N ALA A 59 8.66 6.49 7.81
CA ALA A 59 7.60 6.22 6.85
C ALA A 59 7.07 7.54 6.31
N TRP A 60 6.75 7.57 5.04
CA TRP A 60 6.17 8.74 4.39
C TRP A 60 5.08 8.34 3.42
N PHE A 61 4.10 9.22 3.28
CA PHE A 61 2.93 9.05 2.44
C PHE A 61 2.55 10.41 1.86
N GLU A 62 2.38 10.47 0.55
CA GLU A 62 1.84 11.62 -0.17
C GLU A 62 0.73 11.14 -1.12
N GLU A 63 -0.39 11.86 -1.11
CA GLU A 63 -1.47 11.71 -2.09
C GLU A 63 -1.81 13.10 -2.65
N SER A 64 -1.77 13.25 -3.96
CA SER A 64 -2.16 14.48 -4.66
C SER A 64 -3.29 14.22 -5.66
N TRP A 65 -4.21 15.17 -5.74
CA TRP A 65 -5.29 15.21 -6.71
C TRP A 65 -5.32 16.57 -7.38
N ASP A 66 -5.23 16.56 -8.70
CA ASP A 66 -5.40 17.74 -9.52
C ASP A 66 -6.51 17.55 -10.54
N TYR A 67 -7.26 18.61 -10.77
CA TYR A 67 -8.26 18.68 -11.82
C TYR A 67 -8.22 20.06 -12.47
N ALA A 68 -8.26 20.10 -13.79
CA ALA A 68 -8.33 21.33 -14.56
C ALA A 68 -9.39 21.18 -15.66
N GLY A 69 -10.49 21.93 -15.53
CA GLY A 69 -11.61 21.90 -16.46
C GLY A 69 -12.06 23.29 -16.89
N LYS A 70 -13.06 23.31 -17.76
CA LYS A 70 -13.64 24.56 -18.30
C LYS A 70 -14.25 25.45 -17.21
N ASP A 71 -14.69 24.86 -16.11
CA ASP A 71 -15.34 25.55 -14.99
C ASP A 71 -14.38 25.87 -13.84
N GLY A 72 -13.09 25.56 -13.99
CA GLY A 72 -12.06 25.87 -13.01
C GLY A 72 -11.09 24.73 -12.77
N SER A 73 -10.16 24.95 -11.85
CA SER A 73 -9.19 23.96 -11.41
C SER A 73 -9.28 23.72 -9.91
N TYR A 74 -8.96 22.51 -9.49
CA TYR A 74 -8.86 22.06 -8.11
C TYR A 74 -7.55 21.32 -7.92
N SER A 75 -6.92 21.53 -6.77
CA SER A 75 -5.71 20.83 -6.35
C SER A 75 -5.83 20.54 -4.87
N SER A 76 -5.45 19.33 -4.46
CA SER A 76 -5.43 18.91 -3.07
C SER A 76 -4.30 17.92 -2.87
N SER A 77 -3.56 18.10 -1.78
CA SER A 77 -2.54 17.17 -1.34
C SER A 77 -2.77 16.76 0.12
N THR A 78 -2.44 15.51 0.41
CA THR A 78 -2.41 14.95 1.75
C THR A 78 -1.04 14.32 1.95
N GLU A 79 -0.29 14.82 2.93
CA GLU A 79 1.03 14.31 3.29
C GLU A 79 0.99 13.79 4.73
N SER A 80 1.71 12.71 5.01
CA SER A 80 1.91 12.17 6.36
C SER A 80 3.25 11.49 6.47
N GLY A 81 3.93 11.68 7.60
CA GLY A 81 5.20 11.02 7.91
C GLY A 81 5.24 10.47 9.34
N ALA A 82 6.09 9.48 9.58
CA ALA A 82 6.36 8.89 10.88
C ALA A 82 7.85 8.56 11.03
N ASP A 83 8.39 8.72 12.24
CA ASP A 83 9.79 8.51 12.68
C ASP A 83 9.80 7.76 14.02
#